data_AF-A0A444UXD2-F1
#
_entry.id   AF-A0A444UXD2-F1
#
_cell.length_a   1.000
_cell.length_b   1.000
_cell.length_c   1.000
_cell.angle_alpha   90.00
_cell.angle_beta   90.00
_cell.angle_gamma   90.00
#
_symmetry.space_group_name_H-M   'P 1'
#
loop_
_entity.id
_entity.type
_entity.pdbx_description
1 polymer ?
#
loop_
_entity_poly.entity_id
_entity_poly.type
_entity_poly.pdbx_seq_one_letter_code
_entity_poly.pdbx_strand_id
1 'polypeptide(L)'
;GLDIFISISKTLPSCELYDVVEGYIKISMECAEIFKLLEGEKHQESEMVLIFQTLEAILLRTASDLSHFSMVGMAIVKKVISSHMKLIYAALYSDSHRYVRLCLNLLSAMVSQGPDSAREVFSHFDFSKSLSGLAKKRDRKVK
;
A
#
# COMPACT_ATOMS: atom_id res chain seq x y z
N GLY A 1 -5.41 16.11 4.72
CA GLY A 1 -5.85 14.75 5.08
C GLY A 1 -4.80 13.77 4.60
N LEU A 2 -5.20 12.61 4.04
CA LEU A 2 -4.27 11.63 3.47
C LEU A 2 -3.46 12.20 2.30
N ASP A 3 -4.07 13.07 1.49
CA ASP A 3 -3.45 13.80 0.39
C ASP A 3 -2.20 14.59 0.80
N ILE A 4 -2.31 15.36 1.90
CA ILE A 4 -1.19 16.15 2.45
C ILE A 4 -0.11 15.20 2.99
N PHE A 5 -0.51 14.15 3.72
CA PHE A 5 0.41 13.13 4.22
C PHE A 5 1.23 12.50 3.09
N ILE A 6 0.56 12.08 2.00
CA ILE A 6 1.20 11.49 0.81
C ILE A 6 2.11 12.51 0.11
N SER A 7 1.71 13.77 0.03
CA SER A 7 2.52 14.80 -0.60
C SER A 7 3.82 15.02 0.15
N ILE A 8 3.77 15.08 1.48
CA ILE A 8 4.96 15.25 2.33
C ILE A 8 5.78 13.97 2.35
N SER A 9 5.16 12.79 2.43
CA SER A 9 5.90 11.52 2.51
C SER A 9 6.79 11.26 1.29
N LYS A 10 6.40 11.77 0.11
CA LYS A 10 7.21 11.69 -1.11
C LYS A 10 8.48 12.54 -1.09
N THR A 11 8.57 13.52 -0.19
CA THR A 11 9.77 14.36 -0.02
C THR A 11 10.65 13.88 1.13
N LEU A 12 10.32 12.73 1.74
CA LEU A 12 11.06 12.14 2.85
C LEU A 12 11.90 10.93 2.37
N PRO A 13 13.00 10.59 3.07
CA PRO A 13 13.54 11.28 4.25
C PRO A 13 14.17 12.64 3.90
N SER A 14 14.01 13.63 4.79
CA SER A 14 14.61 14.96 4.67
C SER A 14 15.04 15.48 6.04
N CYS A 15 16.21 16.10 6.13
CA CYS A 15 16.72 16.67 7.38
C CYS A 15 16.02 17.98 7.78
N GLU A 16 15.30 18.63 6.85
CA GLU A 16 14.68 19.94 7.06
C GLU A 16 13.19 19.85 7.39
N LEU A 17 12.59 18.68 7.20
CA LEU A 17 11.16 18.46 7.38
C LEU A 17 10.89 17.50 8.53
N TYR A 18 9.79 17.75 9.25
CA TYR A 18 9.28 16.77 10.19
C TYR A 18 8.86 15.50 9.44
N ASP A 19 9.31 14.36 9.93
CA ASP A 19 8.97 13.08 9.35
C ASP A 19 7.54 12.67 9.70
N VAL A 20 6.60 12.97 8.82
CA VAL A 20 5.18 12.66 9.05
C VAL A 20 4.92 11.15 9.12
N VAL A 21 5.73 10.31 8.46
CA VAL A 21 5.56 8.86 8.47
C VAL A 21 6.03 8.30 9.81
N GLU A 22 7.25 8.65 10.23
CA GLU A 22 7.78 8.26 11.53
C GLU A 22 6.91 8.78 12.68
N GLY A 23 6.49 10.04 12.59
CA GLY A 23 5.59 10.68 13.53
C GLY A 23 4.25 9.95 13.67
N TYR A 24 3.65 9.59 12.54
CA TYR A 24 2.41 8.82 12.53
C TYR A 24 2.58 7.43 13.17
N ILE A 25 3.62 6.68 12.77
CA ILE A 25 3.88 5.34 13.31
C ILE A 25 4.07 5.35 14.83
N LYS A 26 4.75 6.37 15.37
CA LYS A 26 4.94 6.53 16.82
C LYS A 26 3.64 6.75 17.59
N ILE A 27 2.62 7.29 16.94
CA ILE A 27 1.30 7.57 17.56
C ILE A 27 0.33 6.41 17.33
N SER A 28 0.31 5.83 16.12
CA SER A 28 -0.59 4.76 15.72
C SER A 28 0.18 3.60 15.10
N MET A 29 0.77 2.76 15.96
CA MET A 29 1.59 1.62 15.52
C MET A 29 0.78 0.56 14.74
N GLU A 30 -0.53 0.49 14.96
CA GLU A 30 -1.41 -0.46 14.26
C GLU A 30 -2.07 0.14 13.01
N CYS A 31 -1.85 1.43 12.74
CA CYS A 31 -2.47 2.16 11.65
C CYS A 31 -4.01 2.04 11.65
N ALA A 32 -4.64 1.96 12.83
CA ALA A 32 -6.04 1.60 12.99
C ALA A 32 -6.99 2.55 12.25
N GLU A 33 -6.65 3.84 12.20
CA GLU A 33 -7.44 4.85 11.50
C GLU A 33 -7.43 4.63 9.99
N ILE A 34 -6.29 4.21 9.41
CA ILE A 34 -6.19 3.90 7.98
C ILE A 34 -7.01 2.65 7.66
N PHE A 35 -6.93 1.61 8.49
CA PHE A 35 -7.72 0.40 8.29
C PHE A 35 -9.22 0.63 8.45
N LYS A 36 -9.63 1.51 9.36
CA LYS A 36 -11.04 1.91 9.49
C LYS A 36 -11.58 2.54 8.20
N LEU A 37 -10.76 3.26 7.44
CA LEU A 37 -11.17 3.79 6.13
C LEU A 37 -11.44 2.67 5.11
N LEU A 38 -10.81 1.50 5.25
CA LEU A 38 -11.05 0.33 4.39
C LEU A 38 -12.33 -0.46 4.74
N GLU A 39 -12.98 -0.17 5.88
CA GLU A 39 -14.17 -0.90 6.35
C GLU A 39 -15.49 -0.35 5.81
N GLY A 40 -15.46 0.74 5.03
CA GLY A 40 -16.67 1.33 4.41
C GLY A 40 -17.38 0.37 3.44
N GLU A 41 -18.71 0.47 3.34
CA GLU A 41 -19.51 -0.40 2.45
C GLU A 41 -19.40 -0.04 0.96
N LYS A 42 -19.10 1.23 0.64
CA LYS A 42 -18.90 1.73 -0.72
C LYS A 42 -17.71 2.68 -0.75
N HIS A 43 -16.60 2.23 -1.32
CA HIS A 43 -15.45 3.09 -1.55
C HIS A 43 -15.48 3.67 -2.95
N GLN A 44 -15.30 4.99 -3.06
CA GLN A 44 -14.97 5.60 -4.34
C GLN A 44 -13.52 5.28 -4.69
N GLU A 45 -13.23 5.08 -5.98
CA GLU A 45 -11.85 4.80 -6.44
C GLU A 45 -10.87 5.87 -5.95
N SER A 46 -11.26 7.15 -5.94
CA SER A 46 -10.43 8.25 -5.46
C SER A 46 -10.03 8.11 -3.98
N GLU A 47 -10.91 7.57 -3.14
CA GLU A 47 -10.63 7.34 -1.72
C GLU A 47 -9.69 6.14 -1.55
N MET A 48 -9.96 5.04 -2.27
CA MET A 48 -9.09 3.86 -2.28
C MET A 48 -7.68 4.17 -2.72
N VAL A 49 -7.54 5.02 -3.74
CA VAL A 49 -6.25 5.51 -4.23
C VAL A 49 -5.46 6.19 -3.12
N LEU A 50 -6.08 7.07 -2.33
CA LEU A 50 -5.40 7.74 -1.24
C LEU A 50 -5.02 6.76 -0.12
N ILE A 51 -5.89 5.82 0.21
CA ILE A 51 -5.61 4.83 1.26
C ILE A 51 -4.45 3.92 0.84
N PHE A 52 -4.46 3.41 -0.40
CA PHE A 52 -3.38 2.55 -0.91
C PHE A 52 -2.05 3.29 -0.98
N GLN A 53 -2.04 4.54 -1.44
CA GLN A 53 -0.83 5.37 -1.47
C GLN A 53 -0.29 5.67 -0.07
N THR A 54 -1.17 5.83 0.92
CA THR A 54 -0.76 6.04 2.32
C THR A 54 -0.09 4.79 2.87
N LEU A 55 -0.69 3.61 2.67
CA LEU A 55 -0.12 2.33 3.08
C LEU A 55 1.19 2.04 2.34
N GLU A 56 1.26 2.29 1.03
CA GLU A 56 2.48 2.19 0.21
C GLU A 56 3.59 3.06 0.79
N ALA A 57 3.31 4.33 1.09
CA ALA A 57 4.30 5.25 1.65
C ALA A 57 4.84 4.77 3.00
N ILE A 58 3.98 4.28 3.89
CA ILE A 58 4.41 3.73 5.19
C ILE A 58 5.30 2.50 4.97
N LEU A 59 4.84 1.55 4.15
CA LEU A 59 5.57 0.31 3.88
C LEU A 59 6.95 0.58 3.24
N LEU A 60 7.04 1.48 2.26
CA LEU A 60 8.32 1.82 1.63
C LEU A 60 9.33 2.36 2.65
N ARG A 61 8.88 3.21 3.58
CA ARG A 61 9.74 3.74 4.65
C ARG A 61 10.15 2.66 5.65
N THR A 62 9.22 1.81 6.11
CA THR A 62 9.54 0.72 7.06
C THR A 62 10.39 -0.40 6.45
N ALA A 63 10.39 -0.54 5.12
CA ALA A 63 11.30 -1.43 4.40
C ALA A 63 12.69 -0.83 4.17
N SER A 64 12.88 0.48 4.36
CA SER A 64 14.11 1.17 4.02
C SER A 64 14.69 1.93 5.21
N ASP A 65 14.49 3.24 5.28
CA ASP A 65 15.16 4.13 6.21
C ASP A 65 14.52 4.12 7.62
N LEU A 66 13.28 3.65 7.76
CA LEU A 66 12.61 3.39 9.05
C LEU A 66 12.58 1.90 9.41
N SER A 67 13.63 1.14 9.06
CA SER A 67 13.71 -0.32 9.28
C SER A 67 13.59 -0.77 10.74
N HIS A 68 13.87 0.11 11.71
CA HIS A 68 13.61 -0.14 13.13
C HIS A 68 12.10 -0.25 13.46
N PHE A 69 11.22 0.20 12.57
CA PHE A 69 9.77 -0.01 12.61
C PHE A 69 9.29 -1.16 11.70
N SER A 70 10.16 -2.07 11.27
CA SER A 70 9.80 -3.21 10.40
C SER A 70 8.63 -4.06 10.91
N MET A 71 8.46 -4.19 12.23
CA MET A 71 7.31 -4.89 12.83
C MET A 71 5.96 -4.23 12.46
N VAL A 72 5.91 -2.90 12.35
CA VAL A 72 4.72 -2.17 11.92
C VAL A 72 4.41 -2.47 10.46
N GLY A 73 5.44 -2.43 9.59
CA GLY A 73 5.29 -2.83 8.20
C GLY A 73 4.76 -4.25 8.03
N MET A 74 5.29 -5.22 8.79
CA MET A 74 4.80 -6.59 8.77
C MET A 74 3.36 -6.72 9.30
N ALA A 75 2.99 -5.97 10.34
CA ALA A 75 1.62 -5.95 10.87
C ALA A 75 0.62 -5.44 9.82
N ILE A 76 0.98 -4.37 9.09
CA ILE A 76 0.18 -3.84 7.97
C ILE A 76 -0.02 -4.93 6.90
N VAL A 77 1.06 -5.61 6.50
CA VAL A 77 0.98 -6.67 5.48
C VAL A 77 0.01 -7.78 5.90
N LYS A 78 0.18 -8.30 7.12
CA LYS A 78 -0.71 -9.35 7.67
C LYS A 78 -2.16 -8.89 7.72
N LYS A 79 -2.41 -7.63 8.12
CA LYS A 79 -3.78 -7.09 8.20
C LYS A 79 -4.42 -6.95 6.82
N VAL A 80 -3.68 -6.45 5.83
CA VAL A 80 -4.16 -6.36 4.43
C VAL A 80 -4.51 -7.74 3.89
N ILE A 81 -3.63 -8.73 4.07
CA ILE A 81 -3.83 -10.09 3.56
C ILE A 81 -5.01 -10.80 4.24
N SER A 82 -5.07 -10.75 5.56
CA SER A 82 -6.10 -11.46 6.34
C SER A 82 -7.50 -10.83 6.21
N SER A 83 -7.58 -9.50 6.10
CA SER A 83 -8.85 -8.78 6.27
C SER A 83 -9.30 -8.03 5.01
N HIS A 84 -8.38 -7.68 4.10
CA HIS A 84 -8.66 -6.75 2.99
C HIS A 84 -8.25 -7.28 1.60
N MET A 85 -7.93 -8.57 1.47
CA MET A 85 -7.51 -9.17 0.20
C MET A 85 -8.53 -9.00 -0.93
N LYS A 86 -9.82 -8.96 -0.61
CA LYS A 86 -10.89 -8.68 -1.59
C LYS A 86 -10.70 -7.33 -2.28
N LEU A 87 -10.21 -6.31 -1.55
CA LEU A 87 -9.96 -4.98 -2.09
C LEU A 87 -8.74 -4.98 -3.03
N ILE A 88 -7.72 -5.78 -2.72
CA ILE A 88 -6.57 -6.00 -3.61
C ILE A 88 -7.03 -6.59 -4.94
N TYR A 89 -7.83 -7.66 -4.90
CA TYR A 89 -8.37 -8.25 -6.14
C TYR A 89 -9.26 -7.27 -6.90
N ALA A 90 -10.16 -6.55 -6.22
CA ALA A 90 -11.01 -5.55 -6.85
C ALA A 90 -10.19 -4.47 -7.58
N ALA A 91 -9.10 -4.00 -6.97
CA ALA A 91 -8.21 -3.01 -7.58
C ALA A 91 -7.47 -3.56 -8.81
N LEU A 92 -6.98 -4.81 -8.75
CA LEU A 92 -6.29 -5.45 -9.89
C LEU A 92 -7.21 -5.71 -11.08
N TYR A 93 -8.48 -6.01 -10.82
CA TYR A 93 -9.48 -6.23 -11.86
C TYR A 93 -10.12 -4.94 -12.39
N SER A 94 -9.91 -3.79 -11.76
CA SER A 94 -10.45 -2.49 -12.22
C SER A 94 -9.98 -2.12 -13.63
N ASP A 95 -10.85 -1.51 -14.43
CA ASP A 95 -10.50 -0.94 -15.73
C ASP A 95 -9.59 0.29 -15.64
N SER A 96 -9.49 0.91 -14.45
CA SER A 96 -8.60 2.03 -14.19
C SER A 96 -7.14 1.58 -14.12
N HIS A 97 -6.37 1.87 -15.16
CA HIS A 97 -4.93 1.64 -15.20
C HIS A 97 -4.18 2.26 -14.02
N ARG A 98 -4.62 3.45 -13.59
CA ARG A 98 -4.05 4.15 -12.42
C ARG A 98 -4.26 3.33 -11.15
N TYR A 99 -5.48 2.83 -10.92
CA TYR A 99 -5.79 2.08 -9.71
C TYR A 99 -5.07 0.73 -9.67
N VAL A 100 -5.03 0.03 -10.80
CA VAL A 100 -4.25 -1.21 -10.97
C VAL A 100 -2.77 -0.99 -10.64
N ARG A 101 -2.16 0.07 -11.19
CA ARG A 101 -0.74 0.39 -10.95
C ARG A 101 -0.46 0.66 -9.47
N LEU A 102 -1.34 1.40 -8.80
CA LEU A 102 -1.20 1.68 -7.37
C LEU A 102 -1.34 0.42 -6.52
N CYS A 103 -2.23 -0.49 -6.89
CA CYS A 103 -2.34 -1.79 -6.20
C CYS A 103 -1.06 -2.63 -6.38
N LEU A 104 -0.47 -2.64 -7.58
CA LEU A 104 0.81 -3.32 -7.84
C LEU A 104 1.96 -2.70 -7.05
N ASN A 105 2.02 -1.37 -6.95
CA ASN A 105 3.00 -0.70 -6.11
C ASN A 105 2.85 -1.07 -4.64
N LEU A 106 1.62 -1.09 -4.12
CA LEU A 106 1.33 -1.51 -2.75
C LEU A 106 1.80 -2.95 -2.51
N LEU A 107 1.47 -3.88 -3.41
CA LEU A 107 1.94 -5.27 -3.33
C LEU A 107 3.48 -5.36 -3.35
N SER A 108 4.14 -4.54 -4.17
CA SER A 108 5.60 -4.46 -4.21
C SER A 108 6.16 -3.95 -2.87
N ALA A 109 5.55 -2.93 -2.27
CA ALA A 109 5.95 -2.39 -0.96
C ALA A 109 5.72 -3.39 0.17
N MET A 110 4.65 -4.20 0.10
CA MET A 110 4.40 -5.31 1.03
C MET A 110 5.51 -6.36 0.94
N VAL A 111 5.82 -6.86 -0.26
CA VAL A 111 6.89 -7.86 -0.47
C VAL A 111 8.27 -7.31 -0.07
N SER A 112 8.48 -6.01 -0.20
CA SER A 112 9.74 -5.33 0.18
C SER A 112 10.00 -5.29 1.69
N GLN A 113 9.02 -5.62 2.55
CA GLN A 113 9.26 -5.71 4.00
C GLN A 113 10.24 -6.83 4.38
N GLY A 114 10.45 -7.83 3.50
CA GLY A 114 11.42 -8.89 3.69
C GLY A 114 10.88 -10.29 3.40
N PRO A 115 11.71 -11.33 3.58
CA PRO A 115 11.39 -12.70 3.15
C PRO A 115 10.10 -13.27 3.75
N ASP A 116 9.82 -13.01 5.03
CA ASP A 116 8.62 -13.51 5.69
C ASP A 116 7.35 -12.84 5.15
N SER A 117 7.44 -11.54 4.87
CA SER A 117 6.36 -10.80 4.24
C SER A 117 6.09 -11.27 2.81
N ALA A 118 7.15 -11.51 2.04
CA ALA A 118 7.07 -12.08 0.70
C ALA A 118 6.38 -13.45 0.71
N ARG A 119 6.70 -14.32 1.68
CA ARG A 119 6.03 -15.63 1.85
C ARG A 119 4.55 -15.46 2.19
N GLU A 120 4.20 -14.52 3.06
CA GLU A 120 2.81 -14.27 3.44
C GLU A 120 1.97 -13.84 2.22
N VAL A 121 2.47 -12.85 1.45
CA VAL A 121 1.84 -12.41 0.21
C VAL A 121 1.73 -13.57 -0.78
N PHE A 122 2.82 -14.32 -0.97
CA PHE A 122 2.85 -15.41 -1.92
C PHE A 122 1.83 -16.51 -1.60
N SER A 123 1.66 -16.82 -0.31
CA SER A 123 0.79 -17.91 0.14
C SER A 123 -0.70 -17.60 0.02
N HIS A 124 -1.07 -16.31 -0.03
CA HIS A 124 -2.47 -15.87 -0.06
C HIS A 124 -2.89 -15.27 -1.42
N PHE A 125 -1.93 -14.88 -2.26
CA PHE A 125 -2.18 -14.28 -3.56
C PHE A 125 -2.24 -15.34 -4.66
N ASP A 126 -3.36 -15.41 -5.39
CA ASP A 126 -3.47 -16.27 -6.58
C ASP A 126 -2.88 -15.56 -7.81
N PHE A 127 -1.59 -15.82 -8.06
CA PHE A 127 -0.87 -15.28 -9.22
C PHE A 127 -1.38 -15.80 -10.56
N SER A 128 -2.00 -16.98 -10.58
CA SER A 128 -2.44 -17.63 -11.82
C SER A 128 -3.64 -16.91 -12.45
N LYS A 129 -4.58 -16.48 -11.61
CA LYS A 129 -5.80 -15.80 -12.08
C LYS A 129 -5.63 -14.28 -12.17
N SER A 130 -4.96 -13.70 -11.19
CA SER A 130 -5.01 -12.25 -10.94
C SER A 130 -4.11 -11.41 -11.86
N LEU A 131 -3.11 -12.03 -12.50
CA LEU A 131 -2.15 -11.31 -13.36
C LEU A 131 -2.37 -11.51 -14.86
N SER A 132 -3.14 -12.52 -15.28
CA SER A 132 -3.33 -12.87 -16.70
C SER A 132 -3.93 -11.73 -17.52
N GLY A 133 -4.82 -10.93 -16.92
CA GLY A 133 -5.41 -9.74 -17.55
C GLY A 133 -4.43 -8.56 -17.66
N LEU A 134 -3.42 -8.48 -16.78
CA LEU A 134 -2.46 -7.37 -16.76
C LEU A 134 -1.55 -7.38 -17.99
N ALA A 135 -1.19 -8.56 -18.51
CA ALA A 135 -0.39 -8.69 -19.73
C ALA A 135 -1.03 -8.00 -20.95
N LYS A 136 -2.36 -7.83 -20.94
CA LYS A 136 -3.12 -7.14 -21.98
C LYS A 136 -3.33 -5.64 -21.70
N LYS A 137 -3.09 -5.18 -20.46
CA LYS A 137 -3.22 -3.77 -20.05
C LYS A 137 -1.90 -3.05 -20.30
N ARG A 138 -1.79 -2.33 -21.42
CA ARG A 138 -0.65 -1.44 -21.69
C ARG A 138 -0.94 -0.04 -21.19
N ASP A 139 0.02 0.57 -20.50
CA ASP A 139 -0.04 1.99 -20.19
C ASP A 139 -0.03 2.77 -21.51
N ARG A 140 -0.94 3.74 -21.66
CA ARG A 140 -0.90 4.60 -22.85
C ARG A 140 0.38 5.40 -22.77
N LYS A 141 1.25 5.27 -23.77
CA LYS A 141 2.39 6.18 -23.91
C LYS A 141 1.82 7.59 -23.97
N VAL A 142 2.02 8.37 -22.91
CA VAL A 142 1.84 9.81 -22.95
C VAL A 142 2.87 10.29 -23.97
N LYS A 143 2.38 10.71 -25.14
CA LYS A 143 3.19 11.38 -26.16
C LYS A 143 3.43 12.81 -25.73
#